data_AF-W8BVP3-F1
#
_entry.id   AF-W8BVP3-F1
#
_cell.length_a   1.000
_cell.length_b   1.000
_cell.length_c   1.000
_cell.angle_alpha   90.00
_cell.angle_beta   90.00
_cell.angle_gamma   90.00
#
_symmetry.space_group_name_H-M   'P 1'
#
loop_
_entity.id
_entity.type
_entity.pdbx_description
1 polymer ?
#
loop_
_entity_poly.entity_id
_entity_poly.type
_entity_poly.pdbx_seq_one_letter_code
_entity_poly.pdbx_strand_id
1 'polypeptide(L)'
;GGGVMGHARKSPPQSLSGGTTTVAPGSGSSGGGSGGGKQKNRQAKTVRLNINARERRRMHDLNDALDELRSVIPYAHSPSVRKLSKIATLLLAKNYILMQQNALDELRRLLAYIQSTSGAAPLDLGSFPAAAKLQALLQGPHNEPPSSS
;
A
#
# COMPACT_ATOMS: atom_id res chain seq x y z
N GLY A 1 6.66 -52.59 36.82
CA GLY A 1 8.12 -52.58 36.58
C GLY A 1 8.37 -52.53 35.09
N GLY A 2 9.35 -51.73 34.66
CA GLY A 2 9.92 -51.65 33.30
C GLY A 2 9.01 -50.99 32.24
N GLY A 3 9.40 -50.01 31.44
CA GLY A 3 10.72 -49.46 31.14
C GLY A 3 10.88 -49.36 29.61
N VAL A 4 10.94 -48.11 29.09
CA VAL A 4 11.63 -47.59 27.89
C VAL A 4 11.38 -48.26 26.52
N MET A 5 11.19 -47.56 25.39
CA MET A 5 12.14 -46.66 24.74
C MET A 5 11.45 -45.99 23.53
N GLY A 6 11.83 -44.73 23.21
CA GLY A 6 11.47 -44.01 21.97
C GLY A 6 11.86 -44.77 20.69
N HIS A 7 11.61 -44.26 19.48
CA HIS A 7 12.43 -43.23 18.86
C HIS A 7 11.61 -42.43 17.82
N ALA A 8 11.52 -41.12 18.04
CA ALA A 8 11.18 -40.15 17.02
C ALA A 8 12.34 -40.02 16.03
N ARG A 9 12.08 -40.24 14.73
CA ARG A 9 13.05 -39.96 13.66
C ARG A 9 12.89 -38.51 13.22
N LYS A 10 13.70 -37.65 13.83
CA LYS A 10 13.99 -36.27 13.43
C LYS A 10 14.92 -36.31 12.21
N SER A 11 14.43 -35.87 11.05
CA SER A 11 15.28 -35.67 9.86
C SER A 11 16.19 -34.45 10.06
N PRO A 12 17.51 -34.52 9.76
CA PRO A 12 18.39 -33.36 9.81
C PRO A 12 18.35 -32.53 8.51
N PRO A 13 18.59 -31.20 8.56
CA PRO A 13 18.74 -30.36 7.39
C PRO A 13 20.13 -30.55 6.75
N GLN A 14 20.19 -30.65 5.42
CA GLN A 14 21.45 -30.73 4.69
C GLN A 14 22.17 -29.39 4.66
N SER A 15 23.46 -29.45 4.98
CA SER A 15 24.44 -28.36 4.98
C SER A 15 24.74 -27.86 3.57
N LEU A 16 24.77 -26.54 3.40
CA LEU A 16 25.29 -25.84 2.24
C LEU A 16 26.80 -26.11 2.09
N SER A 17 27.21 -26.78 1.01
CA SER A 17 28.61 -26.88 0.61
C SER A 17 29.00 -25.72 -0.30
N GLY A 18 29.85 -24.84 0.22
CA GLY A 18 30.60 -23.87 -0.58
C GLY A 18 31.72 -24.59 -1.32
N GLY A 19 31.70 -24.52 -2.65
CA GLY A 19 32.75 -25.03 -3.53
C GLY A 19 33.32 -23.88 -4.38
N THR A 20 34.43 -23.30 -3.91
CA THR A 20 35.30 -22.46 -4.73
C THR A 20 36.02 -23.38 -5.73
N THR A 21 35.74 -23.23 -7.02
CA THR A 21 36.54 -23.82 -8.09
C THR A 21 37.30 -22.73 -8.84
N THR A 22 38.61 -22.87 -8.76
CA THR A 22 39.67 -22.17 -9.48
C THR A 22 39.42 -22.12 -11.00
N VAL A 23 39.50 -20.93 -11.59
CA VAL A 23 39.51 -20.72 -13.04
C VAL A 23 40.95 -20.68 -13.56
N ALA A 24 41.31 -21.63 -14.43
CA ALA A 24 42.50 -21.58 -15.28
C ALA A 24 42.22 -20.79 -16.56
N PRO A 25 43.17 -20.00 -17.11
CA PRO A 25 42.98 -19.36 -18.40
C PRO A 25 43.44 -20.30 -19.53
N GLY A 26 42.49 -20.81 -20.31
CA GLY A 26 42.76 -21.44 -21.60
C GLY A 26 42.88 -20.38 -22.69
N SER A 27 44.08 -20.20 -23.22
CA SER A 27 44.36 -19.47 -24.46
C SER A 27 43.78 -20.24 -25.66
N GLY A 28 42.84 -19.62 -26.38
CA GLY A 28 42.24 -20.14 -27.61
C GLY A 28 42.19 -19.06 -28.68
N SER A 29 42.81 -19.38 -29.81
CA SER A 29 43.12 -18.55 -30.97
C SER A 29 41.91 -18.01 -31.75
N SER A 30 42.13 -16.86 -32.37
CA SER A 30 41.62 -16.38 -33.67
C SER A 30 40.26 -16.89 -34.19
N GLY A 31 39.30 -15.97 -34.28
CA GLY A 31 38.10 -16.14 -35.09
C GLY A 31 37.44 -14.79 -35.35
N GLY A 32 37.87 -14.11 -36.41
CA GLY A 32 37.19 -12.92 -36.93
C GLY A 32 35.81 -13.25 -37.48
N GLY A 33 34.87 -12.32 -37.30
CA GLY A 33 33.61 -12.28 -38.06
C GLY A 33 32.39 -12.95 -37.40
N SER A 34 31.64 -12.16 -36.61
CA SER A 34 30.17 -12.19 -36.41
C SER A 34 29.79 -11.78 -34.97
N GLY A 35 30.17 -10.55 -34.58
CA GLY A 35 29.91 -10.00 -33.24
C GLY A 35 28.50 -9.40 -33.04
N GLY A 36 27.78 -9.11 -34.13
CA GLY A 36 26.53 -8.36 -34.08
C GLY A 36 25.37 -9.11 -33.40
N GLY A 37 25.27 -10.43 -33.58
CA GLY A 37 24.19 -11.24 -33.00
C GLY A 37 24.30 -11.40 -31.47
N LYS A 38 25.51 -11.61 -30.94
CA LYS A 38 25.76 -11.74 -29.49
C LYS A 38 25.58 -10.42 -28.75
N GLN A 39 26.00 -9.30 -29.35
CA GLN A 39 25.77 -7.97 -28.77
C GLN A 39 24.29 -7.58 -28.79
N LYS A 40 23.57 -7.82 -29.90
CA LYS A 40 22.12 -7.60 -29.98
C LYS A 40 21.34 -8.45 -28.96
N ASN A 41 21.75 -9.71 -28.74
CA ASN A 41 21.15 -10.58 -27.74
C ASN A 41 21.43 -10.11 -26.29
N ARG A 42 22.64 -9.62 -26.00
CA ARG A 42 22.95 -9.00 -24.70
C ARG A 42 22.12 -7.75 -24.45
N GLN A 43 22.00 -6.87 -25.45
CA GLN A 43 21.16 -5.66 -25.36
C GLN A 43 19.69 -6.03 -25.12
N ALA A 44 19.15 -7.01 -25.85
CA ALA A 44 17.78 -7.49 -25.65
C ALA A 44 17.56 -8.06 -24.23
N LYS A 45 18.54 -8.80 -23.69
CA LYS A 45 18.50 -9.29 -22.31
C LYS A 45 18.50 -8.14 -21.31
N THR A 46 19.35 -7.13 -21.50
CA THR A 46 19.40 -5.94 -20.64
C THR A 46 18.08 -5.17 -20.65
N VAL A 47 17.47 -4.97 -21.82
CA VAL A 47 16.17 -4.31 -21.94
C VAL A 47 15.09 -5.09 -21.17
N ARG A 48 15.02 -6.42 -21.34
CA ARG A 48 14.08 -7.26 -20.57
C ARG A 48 14.30 -7.15 -19.06
N LEU A 49 15.55 -7.17 -18.61
CA LEU A 49 15.89 -7.02 -17.18
C LEU A 49 15.48 -5.65 -16.64
N ASN A 50 15.70 -4.58 -17.41
CA ASN A 50 15.29 -3.22 -17.04
C ASN A 50 13.77 -3.09 -16.95
N ILE A 51 13.04 -3.67 -17.90
CA ILE A 51 11.57 -3.72 -17.87
C ILE A 51 11.08 -4.45 -16.61
N ASN A 52 11.63 -5.64 -16.32
CA ASN A 52 11.26 -6.40 -15.13
C ASN A 52 11.60 -5.67 -13.83
N ALA A 53 12.73 -4.97 -13.78
CA ALA A 53 13.12 -4.16 -12.64
C ALA A 53 12.20 -2.96 -12.43
N ARG A 54 11.70 -2.36 -13.51
CA ARG A 54 10.70 -1.29 -13.46
C ARG A 54 9.34 -1.82 -12.97
N GLU A 55 8.89 -2.97 -13.47
CA GLU A 55 7.61 -3.54 -13.03
C GLU A 55 7.65 -3.97 -11.56
N ARG A 56 8.77 -4.50 -11.08
CA ARG A 56 8.95 -4.77 -9.65
C ARG A 56 8.79 -3.50 -8.81
N ARG A 57 9.42 -2.40 -9.22
CA ARG A 57 9.26 -1.10 -8.53
C ARG A 57 7.80 -0.64 -8.51
N ARG A 58 7.13 -0.65 -9.67
CA ARG A 58 5.69 -0.35 -9.75
C ARG A 58 4.83 -1.21 -8.82
N MET A 59 5.14 -2.51 -8.72
CA MET A 59 4.44 -3.41 -7.81
C MET A 59 4.75 -3.15 -6.34
N HIS A 60 5.96 -2.70 -5.99
CA HIS A 60 6.29 -2.26 -4.64
C HIS A 60 5.46 -1.02 -4.27
N ASP A 61 5.46 0.02 -5.11
CA ASP A 61 4.68 1.24 -4.90
C ASP A 61 3.18 0.94 -4.69
N LEU A 62 2.63 0.02 -5.49
CA LEU A 62 1.24 -0.43 -5.35
C LEU A 62 0.99 -1.15 -4.02
N ASN A 63 1.92 -2.00 -3.59
CA ASN A 63 1.77 -2.73 -2.33
C ASN A 63 1.92 -1.80 -1.13
N ASP A 64 2.77 -0.77 -1.22
CA ASP A 64 2.95 0.25 -0.19
C ASP A 64 1.66 1.05 -0.02
N ALA A 65 1.05 1.51 -1.11
CA ALA A 65 -0.26 2.17 -1.07
C ALA A 65 -1.38 1.26 -0.48
N LEU A 66 -1.31 -0.05 -0.72
CA LEU A 66 -2.26 -0.99 -0.13
C LEU A 66 -2.00 -1.21 1.38
N ASP A 67 -0.74 -1.14 1.83
CA ASP A 67 -0.40 -1.18 3.26
C ASP A 67 -0.81 0.13 3.95
N GLU A 68 -0.68 1.28 3.29
CA GLU A 68 -1.26 2.56 3.76
C GLU A 68 -2.78 2.46 3.91
N LEU A 69 -3.47 1.87 2.93
CA LEU A 69 -4.92 1.64 3.04
C LEU A 69 -5.28 0.75 4.25
N ARG A 70 -4.46 -0.26 4.57
CA ARG A 70 -4.70 -1.09 5.77
C ARG A 70 -4.58 -0.30 7.07
N SER A 71 -3.71 0.71 7.11
CA SER A 71 -3.51 1.52 8.32
C SER A 71 -4.78 2.25 8.75
N VAL A 72 -5.61 2.66 7.79
CA VAL A 72 -6.86 3.40 8.05
C VAL A 72 -8.08 2.48 8.24
N ILE A 73 -7.96 1.18 7.99
CA ILE A 73 -9.05 0.23 8.23
C ILE A 73 -9.15 -0.05 9.74
N PRO A 74 -10.34 0.09 10.35
CA PRO A 74 -10.55 -0.21 11.76
C PRO A 74 -10.14 -1.64 12.11
N TYR A 75 -9.42 -1.80 13.23
CA TYR A 75 -8.99 -3.08 13.80
C TYR A 75 -8.04 -3.92 12.92
N ALA A 76 -7.64 -3.43 11.74
CA ALA A 76 -6.79 -4.16 10.81
C ALA A 76 -5.28 -4.05 11.09
N HIS A 77 -4.86 -3.07 11.91
CA HIS A 77 -3.45 -2.74 12.15
C HIS A 77 -2.95 -3.11 13.56
N SER A 78 -3.65 -3.98 14.28
CA SER A 78 -3.19 -4.42 15.61
C SER A 78 -1.94 -5.30 15.49
N PRO A 79 -0.90 -5.11 16.33
CA PRO A 79 0.33 -5.91 16.29
C PRO A 79 0.12 -7.42 16.45
N SER A 80 -0.98 -7.82 17.08
CA SER A 80 -1.35 -9.23 17.27
C SER A 80 -2.19 -9.81 16.12
N VAL A 81 -2.64 -8.97 15.18
CA VAL A 81 -3.53 -9.37 14.09
C VAL A 81 -2.73 -9.61 12.81
N ARG A 82 -3.02 -10.72 12.14
CA ARG A 82 -2.36 -11.09 10.88
C ARG A 82 -2.71 -10.10 9.77
N LYS A 83 -1.73 -9.75 8.92
CA LYS A 83 -1.95 -8.92 7.72
C LYS A 83 -3.11 -9.46 6.86
N LEU A 84 -4.04 -8.57 6.52
CA LEU A 84 -5.17 -8.86 5.65
C LEU A 84 -4.74 -9.14 4.20
N SER A 85 -5.46 -10.05 3.53
CA SER A 85 -5.30 -10.29 2.09
C SER A 85 -5.70 -9.06 1.26
N LYS A 86 -5.28 -8.99 -0.01
CA LYS A 86 -5.62 -7.86 -0.89
C LYS A 86 -7.14 -7.70 -1.04
N ILE A 87 -7.84 -8.80 -1.28
CA ILE A 87 -9.31 -8.81 -1.44
C ILE A 87 -10.00 -8.40 -0.13
N ALA A 88 -9.58 -8.95 1.01
CA ALA A 88 -10.15 -8.59 2.31
C ALA A 88 -9.98 -7.10 2.60
N THR A 89 -8.79 -6.55 2.32
CA THR A 89 -8.49 -5.12 2.50
C THR A 89 -9.45 -4.25 1.69
N LEU A 90 -9.65 -4.56 0.40
CA LEU A 90 -10.55 -3.79 -0.47
C LEU A 90 -12.02 -3.88 -0.04
N LEU A 91 -12.47 -5.06 0.39
CA LEU A 91 -13.84 -5.25 0.89
C LEU A 91 -14.08 -4.47 2.18
N LEU A 92 -13.17 -4.55 3.15
CA LEU A 92 -13.28 -3.81 4.41
C LEU A 92 -13.24 -2.31 4.17
N ALA A 93 -12.35 -1.83 3.29
CA ALA A 93 -12.28 -0.41 2.93
C ALA A 93 -13.61 0.09 2.34
N LYS A 94 -14.19 -0.65 1.38
CA LYS A 94 -15.51 -0.32 0.81
C LYS A 94 -16.58 -0.23 1.90
N ASN A 95 -16.66 -1.26 2.75
CA ASN A 95 -17.66 -1.31 3.82
C ASN A 95 -17.46 -0.18 4.83
N TYR A 96 -16.22 0.17 5.12
CA TYR A 96 -15.90 1.26 6.04
C TYR A 96 -16.36 2.61 5.51
N ILE A 97 -16.15 2.90 4.22
CA ILE A 97 -16.67 4.11 3.57
C ILE A 97 -18.20 4.17 3.68
N LEU A 98 -18.89 3.07 3.37
CA LEU A 98 -20.36 3.01 3.48
C LEU A 98 -20.85 3.24 4.91
N MET A 99 -20.17 2.65 5.89
CA MET A 99 -20.51 2.82 7.31
C MET A 99 -20.30 4.26 7.76
N GLN A 100 -19.20 4.91 7.37
CA GLN A 100 -18.97 6.32 7.66
C GLN A 100 -20.04 7.21 7.02
N GLN A 101 -20.42 6.96 5.76
CA GLN A 101 -21.48 7.70 5.08
C GLN A 101 -22.81 7.59 5.85
N ASN A 102 -23.22 6.37 6.20
CA ASN A 102 -24.44 6.15 6.98
C ASN A 102 -24.39 6.85 8.35
N ALA A 103 -23.24 6.82 9.02
CA ALA A 103 -23.06 7.50 10.30
C ALA A 103 -23.20 9.02 10.17
N LEU A 104 -22.65 9.62 9.11
CA LEU A 104 -22.79 11.06 8.85
C LEU A 104 -24.25 11.45 8.54
N ASP A 105 -24.97 10.61 7.79
CA ASP A 105 -26.37 10.88 7.45
C ASP A 105 -27.29 10.76 8.66
N GLU A 106 -27.04 9.79 9.55
CA GLU A 106 -27.77 9.68 10.82
C GLU A 106 -27.49 10.88 11.74
N LEU A 107 -26.23 11.33 11.83
CA LEU A 107 -25.89 12.54 12.61
C LEU A 107 -26.61 13.78 12.05
N ARG A 108 -26.66 13.95 10.73
CA ARG A 108 -27.42 15.05 10.10
C ARG A 108 -28.90 14.98 10.42
N ARG A 109 -29.50 13.78 10.38
CA ARG A 109 -30.90 13.55 10.72
C ARG A 109 -31.18 13.90 12.19
N LEU A 110 -30.32 13.46 13.11
CA LEU A 110 -30.46 13.77 14.54
C LEU A 110 -30.33 15.27 14.81
N LEU A 111 -29.41 15.97 14.16
CA LEU A 111 -29.30 17.43 14.26
C LEU A 111 -30.56 18.14 13.76
N ALA A 112 -31.11 17.72 12.61
CA ALA A 112 -32.36 18.28 12.10
C ALA A 112 -33.54 18.02 13.06
N TYR A 113 -33.60 16.83 13.65
CA TYR A 113 -34.59 16.49 14.65
C TYR A 113 -34.48 17.38 15.91
N ILE A 114 -33.27 17.56 16.44
CA ILE A 114 -33.02 18.46 17.57
C ILE A 114 -33.40 19.88 17.21
N GLN A 115 -33.03 20.39 16.03
CA GLN A 115 -33.39 21.73 15.59
C GLN A 115 -34.92 21.93 15.52
N SER A 116 -35.64 20.92 15.01
CA SER A 116 -37.10 20.96 14.93
C SER A 116 -37.79 20.89 16.30
N THR A 117 -37.19 20.20 17.26
CA THR A 117 -37.77 19.97 18.60
C THR A 117 -37.39 21.08 19.58
N SER A 118 -36.21 21.68 19.43
CA SER A 118 -35.67 22.69 20.37
C SER A 118 -36.22 24.09 20.12
N GLY A 119 -36.90 24.34 18.99
CA GLY A 119 -37.34 25.69 18.58
C GLY A 119 -36.19 26.71 18.45
N ALA A 120 -34.94 26.26 18.56
CA ALA A 120 -33.75 27.08 18.44
C ALA A 120 -33.64 27.57 16.99
N ALA A 121 -33.11 28.77 16.78
CA ALA A 121 -32.77 29.23 15.45
C ALA A 121 -31.74 28.27 14.81
N PRO A 122 -31.76 28.07 13.48
CA PRO A 122 -30.78 27.23 12.78
C PRO A 122 -29.37 27.61 13.25
N LEU A 123 -28.57 26.61 13.66
CA LEU A 123 -27.20 26.83 14.10
C LEU A 123 -26.45 27.58 12.99
N ASP A 124 -26.19 28.87 13.22
CA ASP A 124 -25.41 29.69 12.30
C ASP A 124 -23.95 29.22 12.36
N LEU A 125 -23.58 28.41 11.36
CA LEU A 125 -22.22 27.90 11.21
C LEU A 125 -21.20 29.04 11.04
N GLY A 126 -21.64 30.25 10.68
CA GLY A 126 -20.81 31.46 10.62
C GLY A 126 -20.46 32.06 11.99
N SER A 127 -21.22 31.75 13.04
CA SER A 127 -20.98 32.22 14.41
C SER A 127 -19.86 31.43 15.12
N PHE A 128 -19.53 30.25 14.62
CA PHE A 128 -18.49 29.41 15.21
C PHE A 128 -17.13 29.63 14.52
N PRO A 129 -16.11 30.17 15.23
CA PRO A 129 -14.81 30.47 14.63
C PRO A 129 -14.09 29.23 14.05
N ALA A 130 -14.36 28.04 14.60
CA ALA A 130 -13.85 26.77 14.07
C ALA A 130 -14.48 26.36 12.74
N ALA A 131 -15.78 26.64 12.55
CA ALA A 131 -16.49 26.35 11.32
C ALA A 131 -16.09 27.32 10.19
N ALA A 132 -15.82 28.59 10.50
CA ALA A 132 -15.26 29.55 9.56
C ALA A 132 -13.92 29.06 8.96
N LYS A 133 -13.06 28.42 9.77
CA LYS A 133 -11.77 27.88 9.30
C LYS A 133 -11.94 26.68 8.36
N LEU A 134 -12.91 25.81 8.61
CA LEU A 134 -13.26 24.72 7.70
C LEU A 134 -13.89 25.24 6.40
N GLN A 135 -14.72 26.28 6.48
CA GLN A 135 -15.33 26.93 5.32
C GLN A 135 -14.28 27.65 4.45
N ALA A 136 -13.24 28.22 5.06
CA ALA A 136 -12.10 28.81 4.36
C ALA A 136 -11.20 27.76 3.70
N LEU A 137 -11.07 26.56 4.28
CA LEU A 137 -10.32 25.45 3.67
C LEU A 137 -11.08 24.77 2.52
N LEU A 138 -12.42 24.86 2.53
CA LEU A 138 -13.27 24.31 1.46
C LEU A 138 -13.39 25.28 0.27
N GLN A 139 -13.20 26.58 0.50
CA GLN A 139 -13.06 27.60 -0.54
C GLN A 139 -11.60 27.64 -0.99
N GLY A 140 -11.28 26.97 -2.09
CA GLY A 140 -9.94 27.00 -2.69
C GLY A 140 -9.45 28.44 -2.97
N PRO A 141 -8.13 28.65 -3.14
CA PRO A 141 -7.57 29.98 -3.29
C PRO A 141 -7.95 30.48 -4.68
N HIS A 142 -8.91 31.40 -4.79
CA HIS A 142 -9.00 32.48 -5.79
C HIS A 142 -10.41 33.08 -5.73
N ASN A 143 -10.60 34.10 -4.90
CA ASN A 143 -11.51 35.18 -5.21
C ASN A 143 -10.99 36.46 -4.53
N GLU A 144 -10.21 37.24 -5.27
CA GLU A 144 -9.83 38.60 -4.90
C GLU A 144 -11.06 39.51 -5.08
N PRO A 145 -11.44 40.33 -4.08
CA PRO A 145 -12.52 41.30 -4.24
C PRO A 145 -12.11 42.42 -5.21
N PRO A 146 -13.03 42.98 -6.01
CA PRO A 146 -12.68 44.05 -6.94
C PRO A 146 -12.29 45.31 -6.17
N SER A 147 -11.11 45.84 -6.47
CA SER A 147 -10.64 47.15 -6.04
C SER A 147 -11.58 48.23 -6.60
N SER A 148 -12.27 48.92 -5.69
CA SER A 148 -13.06 50.10 -6.02
C SER A 148 -12.09 51.26 -6.30
N SER A 149 -12.15 51.81 -7.52
CA SER A 149 -11.60 53.14 -7.84
C SER A 149 -12.68 54.20 -7.69
#